data_AF-M3HBL3-F1
#
_entry.id   AF-M3HBL3-F1
#
_cell.length_a   1.000
_cell.length_b   1.000
_cell.length_c   1.000
_cell.angle_alpha   90.00
_cell.angle_beta   90.00
_cell.angle_gamma   90.00
#
_symmetry.space_group_name_H-M   'P 1'
#
loop_
_entity.id
_entity.type
_entity.pdbx_description
1 polymer ?
#
loop_
_entity_poly.entity_id
_entity_poly.type
_entity_poly.pdbx_seq_one_letter_code
_entity_poly.pdbx_strand_id
1 'polypeptide(L)'
;MKTILTIFISFLLLGENLYANRGAVRENPIDVLERSPENKALTAQRKVQVNMNLPLNRALFFGTHDSYNSSAYRRNPSNQTYTITDQLRLGARYLELEVHWTTGRSGNKELLLCRGSNLNDHNGCYRYDLTFEAGLNEISQWIQKPENQNEVLILYIKDRF
;
A
#
# COMPACT_ATOMS: atom_id res chain seq x y z
N MET A 1 66.37 27.32 -10.70
CA MET A 1 65.04 27.94 -10.54
C MET A 1 64.01 26.87 -10.21
N LYS A 2 63.38 26.97 -9.04
CA LYS A 2 61.99 26.61 -8.70
C LYS A 2 61.86 26.46 -7.18
N THR A 3 61.54 27.57 -6.52
CA THR A 3 61.06 27.62 -5.14
C THR A 3 59.65 27.04 -5.11
N ILE A 4 59.42 25.99 -4.33
CA ILE A 4 58.08 25.42 -4.10
C ILE A 4 57.51 26.12 -2.86
N LEU A 5 56.47 26.90 -3.06
CA LEU A 5 55.72 27.63 -2.04
C LEU A 5 54.65 26.68 -1.46
N THR A 6 54.83 26.25 -0.22
CA THR A 6 53.83 25.45 0.51
C THR A 6 52.86 26.40 1.21
N ILE A 7 51.63 26.52 0.70
CA ILE A 7 50.54 27.26 1.36
C ILE A 7 49.78 26.28 2.27
N PHE A 8 49.87 26.49 3.58
CA PHE A 8 48.98 25.84 4.55
C PHE A 8 47.64 26.57 4.56
N ILE A 9 46.57 25.89 4.12
CA ILE A 9 45.18 26.37 4.30
C ILE A 9 44.68 25.79 5.61
N SER A 10 44.70 26.59 6.66
CA SER A 10 44.04 26.31 7.93
C SER A 10 42.53 26.49 7.79
N PHE A 11 41.78 25.39 7.75
CA PHE A 11 40.33 25.42 7.90
C PHE A 11 39.99 25.74 9.37
N LEU A 12 39.53 26.96 9.61
CA LEU A 12 38.83 27.35 10.83
C LEU A 12 37.48 26.65 10.87
N LEU A 13 37.38 25.56 11.65
CA LEU A 13 36.11 24.96 12.03
C LEU A 13 35.43 25.85 13.07
N LEU A 14 34.66 26.84 12.60
CA LEU A 14 33.65 27.50 13.43
C LEU A 14 32.54 26.49 13.70
N GLY A 15 32.54 25.93 14.91
CA GLY A 15 31.51 25.04 15.42
C GLY A 15 30.21 25.77 15.68
N GLU A 16 29.42 26.01 14.63
CA GLU A 16 28.01 26.37 14.74
C GLU A 16 27.25 25.11 15.16
N ASN A 17 26.87 25.03 16.44
CA ASN A 17 25.94 23.99 16.93
C ASN A 17 24.54 24.29 16.37
N LEU A 18 24.27 23.83 15.15
CA LEU A 18 22.92 23.77 14.57
C LEU A 18 22.08 22.76 15.37
N TYR A 19 21.35 23.26 16.38
CA TYR A 19 20.28 22.49 17.01
C TYR A 19 19.11 22.37 16.03
N ALA A 20 19.17 21.36 15.17
CA ALA A 20 18.00 20.92 14.40
C ALA A 20 16.98 20.33 15.38
N ASN A 21 15.91 21.07 15.67
CA ASN A 21 14.73 20.52 16.33
C ASN A 21 14.13 19.45 15.40
N ARG A 22 14.48 18.18 15.61
CA ARG A 22 13.72 17.07 15.04
C ARG A 22 12.36 17.10 15.71
N GLY A 23 11.33 17.54 14.98
CA GLY A 23 9.95 17.48 15.44
C GLY A 23 9.63 16.10 16.01
N ALA A 24 8.73 16.04 17.00
CA ALA A 24 8.38 14.80 17.69
C ALA A 24 8.07 13.68 16.69
N VAL A 25 8.78 12.56 16.81
CA VAL A 25 8.54 11.37 15.98
C VAL A 25 7.15 10.84 16.33
N ARG A 26 6.20 11.03 15.42
CA ARG A 26 4.89 10.37 15.52
C ARG A 26 5.04 8.94 15.01
N GLU A 27 4.70 7.97 15.84
CA GLU A 27 4.70 6.56 15.42
C GLU A 27 3.71 6.34 14.28
N ASN A 28 4.07 5.44 13.36
CA ASN A 28 3.17 5.00 12.30
C ASN A 28 2.01 4.22 12.94
N PRO A 29 0.74 4.60 12.72
CA PRO A 29 -0.41 3.91 13.31
C PRO A 29 -0.50 2.43 12.94
N ILE A 30 0.04 2.03 11.79
CA ILE A 30 0.09 0.62 11.36
C ILE A 30 1.02 -0.17 12.27
N ASP A 31 2.21 0.36 12.55
CA ASP A 31 3.19 -0.30 13.42
C ASP A 31 2.67 -0.40 14.86
N VAL A 32 1.88 0.59 15.30
CA VAL A 32 1.17 0.55 16.59
C VAL A 32 0.16 -0.59 16.62
N LEU A 33 -0.70 -0.71 15.59
CA LEU A 33 -1.67 -1.80 15.52
C LEU A 33 -0.98 -3.17 15.43
N GLU A 34 0.10 -3.29 14.66
CA GLU A 34 0.81 -4.58 14.50
C GLU A 34 1.32 -5.13 15.83
N ARG A 35 1.68 -4.26 16.78
CA ARG A 35 2.11 -4.64 18.14
C ARG A 35 0.95 -4.86 19.11
N SER A 36 -0.27 -4.50 18.74
CA SER A 36 -1.41 -4.45 19.65
C SER A 36 -2.00 -5.85 19.95
N PRO A 37 -2.74 -5.99 21.06
CA PRO A 37 -3.49 -7.22 21.36
C PRO A 37 -4.51 -7.58 20.28
N GLU A 38 -5.12 -6.59 19.62
CA GLU A 38 -6.09 -6.79 18.54
C GLU A 38 -5.45 -7.49 17.34
N ASN A 39 -4.26 -7.04 16.90
CA ASN A 39 -3.57 -7.72 15.81
C ASN A 39 -3.09 -9.13 16.19
N LYS A 40 -2.73 -9.36 17.46
CA LYS A 40 -2.42 -10.70 17.96
C LYS A 40 -3.65 -11.62 17.87
N ALA A 41 -4.83 -11.13 18.25
CA ALA A 41 -6.08 -11.89 18.16
C ALA A 41 -6.44 -12.20 16.69
N LEU A 42 -6.37 -11.21 15.80
CA LEU A 42 -6.62 -11.41 14.36
C LEU A 42 -5.64 -12.41 13.74
N THR A 43 -4.37 -12.32 14.11
CA THR A 43 -3.33 -13.26 13.66
C THR A 43 -3.59 -14.69 14.16
N ALA A 44 -3.97 -14.84 15.42
CA ALA A 44 -4.32 -16.14 16.00
C ALA A 44 -5.53 -16.76 15.28
N GLN A 45 -6.58 -15.97 15.03
CA GLN A 45 -7.76 -16.41 14.28
C GLN A 45 -7.36 -16.93 12.89
N ARG A 46 -6.59 -16.15 12.11
CA ARG A 46 -6.14 -16.56 10.76
C ARG A 46 -5.34 -17.86 10.80
N LYS A 47 -4.36 -17.97 11.71
CA LYS A 47 -3.52 -19.16 11.85
C LYS A 47 -4.33 -20.40 12.24
N VAL A 48 -5.30 -20.27 13.15
CA VAL A 48 -6.17 -21.38 13.54
C VAL A 48 -7.01 -21.85 12.35
N GLN A 49 -7.60 -20.94 11.57
CA GLN A 49 -8.41 -21.31 10.40
C GLN A 49 -7.59 -22.08 9.34
N VAL A 50 -6.35 -21.64 9.08
CA VAL A 50 -5.42 -22.31 8.16
C VAL A 50 -4.98 -23.66 8.71
N ASN A 51 -4.55 -23.73 9.97
CA ASN A 51 -4.09 -24.97 10.62
C ASN A 51 -5.19 -26.03 10.73
N MET A 52 -6.43 -25.61 10.91
CA MET A 52 -7.59 -26.51 10.92
C MET A 52 -8.05 -26.92 9.53
N ASN A 53 -7.44 -26.38 8.47
CA ASN A 53 -7.85 -26.59 7.08
C ASN A 53 -9.36 -26.34 6.90
N LEU A 54 -9.87 -25.23 7.46
CA LEU A 54 -11.29 -24.92 7.35
C LEU A 54 -11.67 -24.73 5.88
N PRO A 55 -12.81 -25.29 5.43
CA PRO A 55 -13.29 -25.03 4.09
C PRO A 55 -13.65 -23.54 3.96
N LEU A 56 -13.51 -22.99 2.74
CA LEU A 56 -13.64 -21.55 2.48
C LEU A 56 -14.97 -20.97 2.99
N ASN A 57 -16.07 -21.73 2.90
CA ASN A 57 -17.39 -21.34 3.37
C ASN A 57 -17.57 -21.32 4.90
N ARG A 58 -16.56 -21.75 5.67
CA ARG A 58 -16.54 -21.71 7.15
C ARG A 58 -15.43 -20.84 7.72
N ALA A 59 -14.48 -20.42 6.89
CA ALA A 59 -13.41 -19.51 7.32
C ALA A 59 -13.92 -18.06 7.34
N LEU A 60 -13.45 -17.27 8.30
CA LEU A 60 -13.75 -15.84 8.38
C LEU A 60 -12.63 -15.04 7.74
N PHE A 61 -13.00 -14.12 6.85
CA PHE A 61 -12.07 -13.20 6.20
C PHE A 61 -12.51 -11.78 6.51
N PHE A 62 -11.65 -11.04 7.21
CA PHE A 62 -11.77 -9.60 7.27
C PHE A 62 -11.37 -9.01 5.91
N GLY A 63 -12.10 -8.04 5.40
CA GLY A 63 -11.88 -7.50 4.07
C GLY A 63 -12.23 -6.03 3.92
N THR A 64 -11.80 -5.45 2.82
CA THR A 64 -12.08 -4.06 2.48
C THR A 64 -12.86 -3.95 1.17
N HIS A 65 -13.87 -3.07 1.18
CA HIS A 65 -14.64 -2.71 0.00
C HIS A 65 -13.91 -1.62 -0.79
N ASP A 66 -13.84 -1.75 -2.11
CA ASP A 66 -13.03 -0.90 -2.99
C ASP A 66 -11.62 -0.67 -2.45
N SER A 67 -10.85 -1.73 -2.25
CA SER A 67 -9.53 -1.70 -1.58
C SER A 67 -8.56 -0.70 -2.24
N TYR A 68 -8.74 -0.42 -3.53
CA TYR A 68 -7.96 0.52 -4.31
C TYR A 68 -8.39 2.00 -4.14
N ASN A 69 -9.60 2.27 -3.66
CA ASN A 69 -10.16 3.63 -3.54
C ASN A 69 -9.68 4.26 -2.23
N SER A 70 -8.39 4.60 -2.22
CA SER A 70 -7.65 5.00 -1.02
C SER A 70 -6.98 6.37 -1.14
N SER A 71 -6.86 7.10 -0.03
CA SER A 71 -6.11 8.36 0.01
C SER A 71 -4.63 8.17 -0.30
N ALA A 72 -4.12 6.94 -0.17
CA ALA A 72 -2.75 6.60 -0.56
C ALA A 72 -2.50 6.72 -2.07
N TYR A 73 -3.55 6.65 -2.90
CA TYR A 73 -3.42 6.65 -4.37
C TYR A 73 -4.07 7.87 -5.02
N ARG A 74 -5.12 8.43 -4.41
CA ARG A 74 -5.91 9.53 -5.00
C ARG A 74 -6.33 10.57 -3.96
N ARG A 75 -6.56 11.79 -4.42
CA ARG A 75 -6.83 12.96 -3.56
C ARG A 75 -8.18 12.90 -2.82
N ASN A 76 -9.21 12.38 -3.46
CA ASN A 76 -10.57 12.31 -2.92
C ASN A 76 -11.07 10.85 -2.98
N PRO A 77 -10.58 9.98 -2.09
CA PRO A 77 -11.12 8.63 -1.99
C PRO A 77 -12.46 8.62 -1.25
N SER A 78 -13.19 7.52 -1.35
CA SER A 78 -14.43 7.33 -0.57
C SER A 78 -14.45 6.09 0.32
N ASN A 79 -13.40 5.25 0.30
CA ASN A 79 -13.44 3.96 0.99
C ASN A 79 -12.29 3.73 1.96
N GLN A 80 -11.05 3.96 1.53
CA GLN A 80 -9.86 3.57 2.28
C GLN A 80 -8.91 4.74 2.53
N THR A 81 -8.03 4.57 3.52
CA THR A 81 -6.98 5.54 3.86
C THR A 81 -5.58 5.04 3.46
N TYR A 82 -5.37 3.73 3.55
CA TYR A 82 -4.07 3.09 3.45
C TYR A 82 -3.87 2.37 2.10
N THR A 83 -2.61 2.11 1.75
CA THR A 83 -2.28 1.26 0.59
C THR A 83 -2.90 -0.14 0.73
N ILE A 84 -2.98 -0.92 -0.35
CA ILE A 84 -3.44 -2.30 -0.33
C ILE A 84 -2.50 -3.14 0.56
N THR A 85 -1.19 -2.92 0.45
CA THR A 85 -0.16 -3.53 1.31
C THR A 85 -0.45 -3.26 2.78
N ASP A 86 -0.75 -2.02 3.12
CA ASP A 86 -1.02 -1.65 4.51
C ASP A 86 -2.39 -2.19 4.97
N GLN A 87 -3.41 -2.26 4.11
CA GLN A 87 -4.66 -2.97 4.43
C GLN A 87 -4.40 -4.45 4.76
N LEU A 88 -3.50 -5.12 4.03
CA LEU A 88 -3.07 -6.49 4.32
C LEU A 88 -2.31 -6.59 5.66
N ARG A 89 -1.45 -5.62 5.98
CA ARG A 89 -0.76 -5.51 7.29
C ARG A 89 -1.74 -5.30 8.43
N LEU A 90 -2.80 -4.52 8.21
CA LEU A 90 -3.90 -4.30 9.15
C LEU A 90 -4.86 -5.51 9.25
N GLY A 91 -4.59 -6.60 8.51
CA GLY A 91 -5.25 -7.89 8.66
C GLY A 91 -6.29 -8.24 7.61
N ALA A 92 -6.51 -7.39 6.60
CA ALA A 92 -7.41 -7.73 5.49
C ALA A 92 -6.90 -8.96 4.73
N ARG A 93 -7.80 -9.87 4.38
CA ARG A 93 -7.57 -11.07 3.56
C ARG A 93 -8.60 -11.23 2.45
N TYR A 94 -9.59 -10.34 2.39
CA TYR A 94 -10.47 -10.16 1.25
C TYR A 94 -10.26 -8.75 0.70
N LEU A 95 -10.00 -8.64 -0.60
CA LEU A 95 -9.80 -7.37 -1.30
C LEU A 95 -10.77 -7.26 -2.48
N GLU A 96 -11.54 -6.19 -2.53
CA GLU A 96 -12.39 -5.86 -3.68
C GLU A 96 -11.67 -4.90 -4.63
N LEU A 97 -11.49 -5.35 -5.86
CA LEU A 97 -10.83 -4.61 -6.94
C LEU A 97 -11.83 -4.41 -8.08
N GLU A 98 -12.33 -3.18 -8.23
CA GLU A 98 -13.18 -2.81 -9.36
C GLU A 98 -12.29 -2.34 -10.51
N VAL A 99 -12.41 -2.97 -11.67
CA VAL A 99 -11.58 -2.70 -12.84
C VAL A 99 -12.42 -2.01 -13.91
N HIS A 100 -11.80 -1.06 -14.63
CA HIS A 100 -12.44 -0.36 -15.74
C HIS A 100 -11.47 -0.19 -16.91
N TRP A 101 -11.90 -0.53 -18.13
CA TRP A 101 -11.09 -0.33 -19.34
C TRP A 101 -11.20 1.13 -19.83
N THR A 102 -10.17 1.94 -19.57
CA THR A 102 -10.21 3.38 -19.89
C THR A 102 -8.83 3.92 -20.24
N THR A 103 -8.75 5.21 -20.55
CA THR A 103 -7.50 5.89 -20.87
C THR A 103 -6.72 6.16 -19.59
N GLY A 104 -5.56 5.53 -19.45
CA GLY A 104 -4.66 5.77 -18.33
C GLY A 104 -3.66 6.90 -18.57
N ARG A 105 -2.62 6.95 -17.75
CA ARG A 105 -1.69 8.09 -17.67
C ARG A 105 -0.89 8.28 -18.95
N SER A 106 -0.60 7.17 -19.64
CA SER A 106 0.12 7.16 -20.91
C SER A 106 -0.69 7.72 -22.08
N GLY A 107 -2.00 7.91 -21.91
CA GLY A 107 -2.92 8.23 -23.01
C GLY A 107 -3.44 6.99 -23.76
N ASN A 108 -2.86 5.81 -23.51
CA ASN A 108 -3.36 4.54 -24.05
C ASN A 108 -4.49 3.98 -23.20
N LYS A 109 -5.26 3.05 -23.78
CA LYS A 109 -6.25 2.26 -23.03
C LYS A 109 -5.55 1.20 -22.18
N GLU A 110 -5.96 1.10 -20.92
CA GLU A 110 -5.48 0.13 -19.95
C GLU A 110 -6.55 -0.13 -18.87
N LEU A 111 -6.38 -1.19 -18.07
CA LEU A 111 -7.26 -1.46 -16.94
C LEU A 111 -6.84 -0.59 -15.75
N LEU A 112 -7.72 0.32 -15.34
CA LEU A 112 -7.57 1.09 -14.12
C LEU A 112 -8.42 0.49 -13.00
N LEU A 113 -7.95 0.65 -11.77
CA LEU A 113 -8.72 0.40 -10.56
C LEU A 113 -9.54 1.64 -10.24
N CYS A 114 -10.76 1.66 -10.75
CA CYS A 114 -11.72 2.75 -10.58
C CYS A 114 -13.15 2.24 -10.74
N ARG A 115 -14.10 2.98 -10.18
CA ARG A 115 -15.53 2.78 -10.42
C ARG A 115 -15.96 3.72 -11.54
N GLY A 116 -16.04 3.21 -12.76
CA GLY A 116 -16.64 3.94 -13.88
C GLY A 116 -18.16 3.89 -13.85
N SER A 117 -18.83 4.89 -14.41
CA SER A 117 -20.29 4.91 -14.53
C SER A 117 -20.79 3.96 -15.63
N ASN A 118 -20.08 3.84 -16.77
CA ASN A 118 -20.31 2.84 -17.84
C ASN A 118 -19.14 2.79 -18.86
N LEU A 119 -19.30 1.99 -19.93
CA LEU A 119 -18.31 1.81 -21.00
C LEU A 119 -18.01 3.07 -21.84
N ASN A 120 -19.00 3.94 -22.04
CA ASN A 120 -18.90 5.11 -22.92
C ASN A 120 -18.60 6.40 -22.16
N ASP A 121 -18.99 6.43 -20.88
CA ASP A 121 -18.78 7.52 -19.95
C ASP A 121 -17.97 6.99 -18.76
N HIS A 122 -16.70 7.37 -18.73
CA HIS A 122 -15.74 6.92 -17.72
C HIS A 122 -15.80 7.79 -16.44
N ASN A 123 -16.91 8.47 -16.19
CA ASN A 123 -17.11 9.26 -14.97
C ASN A 123 -16.83 8.41 -13.72
N GLY A 124 -16.01 8.96 -12.81
CA GLY A 124 -15.52 8.25 -11.61
C GLY A 124 -14.11 7.67 -11.75
N CYS A 125 -13.61 7.54 -12.98
CA CYS A 125 -12.24 7.16 -13.31
C CYS A 125 -11.39 8.37 -13.71
N TYR A 126 -10.17 8.42 -13.18
CA TYR A 126 -9.17 9.42 -13.50
C TYR A 126 -7.99 8.76 -14.19
N ARG A 127 -7.35 9.45 -15.15
CA ARG A 127 -6.20 8.91 -15.90
C ARG A 127 -5.02 8.50 -15.02
N TYR A 128 -4.97 9.01 -13.79
CA TYR A 128 -3.92 8.74 -12.81
C TYR A 128 -4.39 7.81 -11.67
N ASP A 129 -5.57 7.22 -11.78
CA ASP A 129 -5.96 6.13 -10.88
C ASP A 129 -4.96 4.96 -11.01
N LEU A 130 -4.85 4.19 -9.92
CA LEU A 130 -3.96 3.04 -9.85
C LEU A 130 -4.30 2.06 -10.98
N THR A 131 -3.30 1.57 -11.72
CA THR A 131 -3.54 0.56 -12.74
C THR A 131 -3.82 -0.79 -12.08
N PHE A 132 -4.61 -1.65 -12.74
CA PHE A 132 -4.86 -2.99 -12.22
C PHE A 132 -3.58 -3.80 -12.09
N GLU A 133 -2.67 -3.67 -13.05
CA GLU A 133 -1.34 -4.27 -12.99
C GLU A 133 -0.55 -3.79 -11.76
N ALA A 134 -0.52 -2.48 -11.49
CA ALA A 134 0.19 -1.95 -10.32
C ALA A 134 -0.41 -2.47 -9.01
N GLY A 135 -1.74 -2.55 -8.90
CA GLY A 135 -2.41 -3.13 -7.73
C GLY A 135 -2.12 -4.62 -7.53
N LEU A 136 -2.13 -5.41 -8.62
CA LEU A 136 -1.74 -6.83 -8.56
C LEU A 136 -0.26 -7.00 -8.21
N ASN A 137 0.63 -6.16 -8.75
CA ASN A 137 2.05 -6.18 -8.41
C ASN A 137 2.27 -5.85 -6.93
N GLU A 138 1.52 -4.90 -6.37
CA GLU A 138 1.58 -4.58 -4.94
C GLU A 138 1.15 -5.79 -4.08
N ILE A 139 0.03 -6.44 -4.42
CA ILE A 139 -0.43 -7.66 -3.73
C ILE A 139 0.60 -8.79 -3.87
N SER A 140 1.14 -8.96 -5.07
CA SER A 140 2.14 -9.98 -5.40
C SER A 140 3.41 -9.79 -4.57
N GLN A 141 3.90 -8.55 -4.47
CA GLN A 141 5.07 -8.22 -3.65
C GLN A 141 4.83 -8.53 -2.17
N TRP A 142 3.60 -8.37 -1.67
CA TRP A 142 3.27 -8.71 -0.29
C TRP A 142 3.23 -10.22 -0.06
N ILE A 143 2.52 -10.99 -0.90
CA ILE A 143 2.34 -12.44 -0.70
C ILE A 143 3.62 -13.24 -0.92
N GLN A 144 4.54 -12.74 -1.74
CA GLN A 144 5.83 -13.38 -2.01
C GLN A 144 6.83 -13.29 -0.84
N LYS A 145 6.60 -12.40 0.13
CA LYS A 145 7.48 -12.28 1.30
C LYS A 145 7.45 -13.58 2.12
N PRO A 146 8.61 -14.09 2.60
CA PRO A 146 8.69 -15.34 3.35
C PRO A 146 7.68 -15.45 4.50
N GLU A 147 7.46 -14.36 5.23
CA GLU A 147 6.54 -14.27 6.37
C GLU A 147 5.05 -14.40 5.99
N ASN A 148 4.70 -14.22 4.71
CA ASN A 148 3.32 -14.23 4.21
C ASN A 148 2.98 -15.46 3.35
N GLN A 149 3.93 -16.38 3.12
CA GLN A 149 3.76 -17.49 2.17
C GLN A 149 2.62 -18.48 2.52
N ASN A 150 2.16 -18.50 3.77
CA ASN A 150 1.05 -19.35 4.23
C ASN A 150 -0.28 -18.58 4.36
N GLU A 151 -0.32 -17.32 3.94
CA GLU A 151 -1.54 -16.52 3.97
C GLU A 151 -2.43 -16.86 2.77
N VAL A 152 -3.75 -16.79 2.99
CA VAL A 152 -4.75 -17.01 1.94
C VAL A 152 -5.48 -15.70 1.70
N LEU A 153 -5.49 -15.25 0.44
CA LEU A 153 -6.18 -14.05 0.00
C LEU A 153 -7.36 -14.39 -0.90
N ILE A 154 -8.48 -13.71 -0.68
CA ILE A 154 -9.61 -13.69 -1.61
C ILE A 154 -9.53 -12.37 -2.37
N LEU A 155 -9.26 -12.47 -3.67
CA LEU A 155 -9.30 -11.33 -4.57
C LEU A 155 -10.64 -11.34 -5.31
N TYR A 156 -11.50 -10.38 -5.01
CA TYR A 156 -12.75 -10.19 -5.74
C TYR A 156 -12.53 -9.14 -6.83
N ILE A 157 -12.32 -9.63 -8.05
CA ILE A 157 -12.18 -8.78 -9.24
C ILE A 157 -13.58 -8.54 -9.79
N LYS A 158 -13.95 -7.26 -9.87
CA LYS A 158 -15.28 -6.83 -10.23
C LYS A 158 -15.19 -6.00 -11.50
N ASP A 159 -15.75 -6.56 -12.55
CA ASP A 159 -15.90 -5.88 -13.82
C ASP A 159 -17.33 -5.34 -13.92
N ARG A 160 -17.46 -4.01 -13.87
CA ARG A 160 -18.73 -3.32 -14.13
C ARG A 160 -18.59 -2.59 -15.46
N PHE A 161 -19.02 -3.27 -16.52
CA PHE A 161 -19.22 -2.78 -17.89
C PHE A 161 -17.97 -2.75 -18.76
#